data_AF-A0A955B3K0-F1
#
_entry.id   AF-A0A955B3K0-F1
#
_cell.length_a   1.000
_cell.length_b   1.000
_cell.length_c   1.000
_cell.angle_alpha   90.00
_cell.angle_beta   90.00
_cell.angle_gamma   90.00
#
_symmetry.space_group_name_H-M   'P 1'
#
loop_
_entity.id
_entity.type
_entity.pdbx_description
1 polymer ?
#
loop_
_entity_poly.entity_id
_entity_poly.type
_entity_poly.pdbx_seq_one_letter_code
_entity_poly.pdbx_strand_id
1 'polypeptide(L)'
;SVDIDLELGKRHFPTFQLPDSQSADDFLRRLCETGLKERYVDDPEMLVDGELAQVVRDRLDRELNVISKLGFSNYFLICWDFVRYAREQGIPATARGSGVGAIVCYALYLSHVCPIKYDLLFERFLDENRKEAPDIDIDFCKERRALVMQYVKEKYGEANVAQIGTFGTLAARAAIRDVGRALGIPLARVNQVVAMVPEELGISLDEAIAKSEDLKKTYDGDGEIRELLDLARKIEGLARNIGTHAAAVVIADRPLTEYVPLATVTGKKDIITQWSMGDVEAAGLLKMDFLGLRNLTILSKTVELIEQTTGQKVDPQKFPLDDKATFALLQRGETKGIFQ
;
A
#
# COMPACT_ATOMS: atom_id res chain seq x y z
N SER A 1 -33.79 16.85 21.19
CA SER A 1 -32.55 17.07 20.41
C SER A 1 -31.83 15.73 20.32
N VAL A 2 -31.23 15.42 19.18
CA VAL A 2 -30.29 14.31 19.05
C VAL A 2 -28.91 14.95 19.00
N ASP A 3 -28.04 14.55 19.91
CA ASP A 3 -26.65 15.01 19.99
C ASP A 3 -25.75 13.81 19.69
N ILE A 4 -24.92 13.93 18.66
CA ILE A 4 -24.00 12.88 18.20
C ILE A 4 -22.64 13.54 18.05
N ASP A 5 -21.72 13.15 18.91
CA ASP A 5 -20.33 13.58 18.85
C ASP A 5 -19.46 12.42 18.36
N LEU A 6 -18.67 12.67 17.31
CA LEU A 6 -17.74 11.70 16.72
C LEU A 6 -16.32 12.14 17.07
N GLU A 7 -15.63 11.35 17.90
CA GLU A 7 -14.26 11.61 18.32
C GLU A 7 -13.27 11.28 17.18
N LEU A 8 -13.21 12.14 16.16
CA LEU A 8 -12.30 11.98 15.01
C LEU A 8 -10.86 12.39 15.38
N GLY A 9 -9.87 11.72 14.77
CA GLY A 9 -8.45 12.01 14.93
C GLY A 9 -7.76 11.37 16.15
N LYS A 10 -8.50 10.65 17.00
CA LYS A 10 -7.93 9.83 18.07
C LYS A 10 -7.50 8.47 17.54
N ARG A 11 -6.27 8.06 17.82
CA ARG A 11 -5.71 6.80 17.30
C ARG A 11 -6.28 5.60 18.07
N HIS A 12 -6.82 4.64 17.33
CA HIS A 12 -7.36 3.37 17.79
C HIS A 12 -6.51 2.21 17.27
N PHE A 13 -5.19 2.35 17.38
CA PHE A 13 -4.25 1.38 16.84
C PHE A 13 -4.19 0.16 17.77
N PRO A 14 -4.10 -1.06 17.21
CA PRO A 14 -3.88 -2.25 18.03
C PRO A 14 -2.55 -2.14 18.79
N THR A 15 -2.44 -2.92 19.87
CA THR A 15 -1.19 -3.07 20.62
C THR A 15 -0.59 -4.43 20.32
N PHE A 16 0.72 -4.49 20.11
CA PHE A 16 1.40 -5.76 19.98
C PHE A 16 1.52 -6.43 21.35
N GLN A 17 1.05 -7.67 21.47
CA GLN A 17 1.16 -8.42 22.72
C GLN A 17 2.60 -8.89 22.92
N LEU A 18 3.29 -8.25 23.86
CA LEU A 18 4.67 -8.56 24.21
C LEU A 18 4.73 -9.84 25.07
N PRO A 19 5.71 -10.74 24.82
CA PRO A 19 5.88 -11.97 25.60
C PRO A 19 6.39 -11.73 27.04
N ASP A 20 7.05 -10.58 27.29
CA ASP A 20 7.65 -10.22 28.57
C ASP A 20 7.03 -8.92 29.13
N SER A 21 7.25 -8.58 30.41
CA SER A 21 6.90 -7.29 31.00
C SER A 21 7.75 -6.09 30.51
N GLN A 22 8.36 -6.20 29.33
CA GLN A 22 9.17 -5.15 28.71
C GLN A 22 8.28 -4.08 28.07
N SER A 23 8.82 -2.87 27.87
CA SER A 23 8.15 -1.84 27.09
C SER A 23 8.24 -2.16 25.59
N ALA A 24 7.32 -1.60 24.79
CA ALA A 24 7.38 -1.72 23.33
C ALA A 24 8.68 -1.13 22.75
N ASP A 25 9.20 -0.07 23.38
CA ASP A 25 10.43 0.60 22.97
C ASP A 25 11.65 -0.30 23.17
N ASP A 26 11.76 -0.94 24.34
CA ASP A 26 12.88 -1.84 24.67
C ASP A 26 12.85 -3.08 23.77
N PHE A 27 11.66 -3.64 23.54
CA PHE A 27 11.49 -4.80 22.68
C PHE A 27 11.84 -4.48 21.23
N LEU A 28 11.39 -3.33 20.72
CA LEU A 28 11.71 -2.85 19.38
C LEU A 28 13.22 -2.62 19.22
N ARG A 29 13.87 -1.99 20.19
CA ARG A 29 15.33 -1.79 20.21
C ARG A 29 16.08 -3.11 20.08
N ARG A 30 15.73 -4.10 20.92
CA ARG A 30 16.38 -5.42 20.91
C ARG A 30 16.22 -6.15 19.57
N LEU A 31 15.03 -6.05 18.95
CA LEU A 31 14.79 -6.61 17.63
C LEU A 31 15.66 -5.91 16.57
N CYS A 32 15.78 -4.59 16.63
CA CYS A 32 16.60 -3.85 15.69
C CYS A 32 18.09 -4.18 15.83
N GLU A 33 18.60 -4.24 17.06
CA GLU A 33 20.00 -4.58 17.32
C GLU A 33 20.33 -5.99 16.82
N THR A 34 19.47 -6.98 17.11
CA THR A 34 19.62 -8.35 16.60
C THR A 34 19.59 -8.36 15.07
N GLY A 35 18.58 -7.73 14.47
CA GLY A 35 18.41 -7.70 13.01
C GLY A 35 19.56 -6.99 12.27
N LEU A 36 20.12 -5.93 12.83
CA LEU A 36 21.28 -5.24 12.23
C LEU A 36 22.55 -6.09 12.35
N LYS A 37 22.78 -6.76 13.49
CA LYS A 37 23.90 -7.69 13.63
C LYS A 37 23.83 -8.83 12.62
N GLU A 38 22.64 -9.38 12.38
CA GLU A 38 22.42 -10.41 11.36
C GLU A 38 22.66 -9.89 9.94
N ARG A 39 22.18 -8.66 9.63
CA ARG A 39 22.29 -8.08 8.29
C ARG A 39 23.71 -7.63 7.92
N TYR A 40 24.49 -7.20 8.91
CA TYR A 40 25.85 -6.69 8.72
C TYR A 40 26.93 -7.73 9.05
N VAL A 41 26.58 -9.01 9.25
CA VAL A 41 27.54 -10.07 9.60
C VAL A 41 28.71 -10.18 8.61
N ASP A 42 28.46 -9.92 7.33
CA ASP A 42 29.45 -9.97 6.26
C ASP A 42 30.00 -8.57 5.87
N ASP A 43 29.69 -7.52 6.64
CA ASP A 43 30.09 -6.13 6.39
C ASP A 43 30.95 -5.59 7.56
N PRO A 44 32.29 -5.67 7.45
CA PRO A 44 33.19 -5.29 8.54
C PRO A 44 33.22 -3.78 8.81
N GLU A 45 32.67 -2.95 7.91
CA GLU A 45 32.55 -1.51 8.13
C GLU A 45 31.32 -1.17 8.98
N MET A 46 30.27 -2.00 8.89
CA MET A 46 29.01 -1.81 9.61
C MET A 46 28.94 -2.62 10.91
N LEU A 47 29.71 -3.72 11.01
CA LEU A 47 29.86 -4.56 12.19
C LEU A 47 31.34 -4.77 12.53
N VAL A 48 31.83 -4.10 13.56
CA VAL A 48 33.22 -4.13 14.01
C VAL A 48 33.32 -4.97 15.27
N ASP A 49 34.13 -6.05 15.25
CA ASP A 49 34.34 -6.95 16.39
C ASP A 49 33.05 -7.53 17.01
N GLY A 50 32.05 -7.81 16.16
CA GLY A 50 30.74 -8.34 16.59
C GLY A 50 29.77 -7.29 17.14
N GLU A 51 30.17 -6.01 17.07
CA GLU A 51 29.42 -4.87 17.56
C GLU A 51 29.08 -3.88 16.44
N LEU A 52 27.90 -3.27 16.52
CA LEU A 52 27.45 -2.31 15.51
C LEU A 52 28.42 -1.12 15.47
N ALA A 53 28.86 -0.73 14.27
CA ALA A 53 29.70 0.43 14.07
C ALA A 53 29.01 1.71 14.59
N GLN A 54 29.80 2.71 14.98
CA GLN A 54 29.26 3.93 15.58
C GLN A 54 28.23 4.63 14.69
N VAL A 55 28.47 4.68 13.37
CA VAL A 55 27.54 5.26 12.39
C VAL A 55 26.17 4.54 12.38
N VAL A 56 26.17 3.21 12.58
CA VAL A 56 24.95 2.41 12.64
C VAL A 56 24.22 2.65 13.95
N ARG A 57 24.93 2.65 15.07
CA ARG A 57 24.37 2.90 16.41
C ARG A 57 23.76 4.29 16.51
N ASP A 58 24.49 5.32 16.09
CA ASP A 58 24.01 6.71 16.12
C ASP A 58 22.74 6.86 15.28
N ARG A 59 22.70 6.24 14.10
CA ARG A 59 21.51 6.27 13.25
C ARG A 59 20.33 5.54 13.90
N LEU A 60 20.56 4.35 14.44
CA LEU A 60 19.54 3.56 15.11
C LEU A 60 18.96 4.28 16.33
N ASP A 61 19.81 4.83 17.19
CA ASP A 61 19.41 5.54 18.40
C ASP A 61 18.57 6.77 18.06
N ARG A 62 19.00 7.54 17.05
CA ARG A 62 18.25 8.69 16.57
C ARG A 62 16.85 8.30 16.09
N GLU A 63 16.75 7.28 15.24
CA GLU A 63 15.45 6.84 14.72
C GLU A 63 14.54 6.29 15.82
N LEU A 64 15.07 5.41 16.70
CA LEU A 64 14.30 4.85 17.82
C LEU A 64 13.82 5.93 18.79
N ASN A 65 14.63 6.96 19.05
CA ASN A 65 14.22 8.09 19.90
C ASN A 65 13.03 8.85 19.31
N VAL A 66 13.05 9.13 18.00
CA VAL A 66 11.91 9.77 17.31
C VAL A 66 10.67 8.89 17.36
N ILE A 67 10.82 7.58 17.09
CA ILE A 67 9.71 6.62 17.10
C ILE A 67 9.07 6.52 18.50
N SER A 68 9.89 6.43 19.54
CA SER A 68 9.43 6.39 20.94
C SER A 68 8.71 7.69 21.32
N LYS A 69 9.32 8.85 21.03
CA LYS A 69 8.75 10.18 21.33
C LYS A 69 7.40 10.41 20.66
N LEU A 70 7.20 9.90 19.45
CA LEU A 70 5.94 10.00 18.71
C LEU A 70 4.94 8.88 19.05
N GLY A 71 5.33 7.89 19.85
CA GLY A 71 4.48 6.80 20.31
C GLY A 71 4.20 5.73 19.24
N PHE A 72 5.12 5.50 18.31
CA PHE A 72 4.93 4.57 17.19
C PHE A 72 5.61 3.21 17.37
N SER A 73 6.21 2.90 18.50
CA SER A 73 6.91 1.61 18.66
C SER A 73 6.01 0.40 18.44
N ASN A 74 4.78 0.42 18.97
CA ASN A 74 3.78 -0.63 18.70
C ASN A 74 3.48 -0.78 17.20
N TYR A 75 3.39 0.33 16.47
CA TYR A 75 3.15 0.32 15.03
C TYR A 75 4.26 -0.43 14.27
N PHE A 76 5.54 -0.17 14.60
CA PHE A 76 6.66 -0.92 14.01
C PHE A 76 6.66 -2.39 14.42
N LEU A 77 6.27 -2.72 15.65
CA LEU A 77 6.14 -4.11 16.09
C LEU A 77 5.04 -4.87 15.34
N ILE A 78 3.92 -4.22 15.06
CA ILE A 78 2.87 -4.81 14.23
C ILE A 78 3.38 -5.06 12.81
N CYS A 79 4.06 -4.06 12.21
CA CYS A 79 4.71 -4.20 10.90
C CYS A 79 5.67 -5.38 10.86
N TRP A 80 6.55 -5.46 11.87
CA TRP A 80 7.51 -6.54 12.03
C TRP A 80 6.84 -7.90 12.17
N ASP A 81 5.77 -8.02 12.94
CA ASP A 81 5.14 -9.30 13.27
C ASP A 81 4.63 -10.04 12.03
N PHE A 82 3.88 -9.34 11.16
CA PHE A 82 3.36 -9.98 9.95
C PHE A 82 4.44 -10.13 8.86
N VAL A 83 5.49 -9.29 8.83
CA VAL A 83 6.64 -9.51 7.93
C VAL A 83 7.48 -10.69 8.41
N ARG A 84 7.68 -10.85 9.72
CA ARG A 84 8.30 -12.03 10.33
C ARG A 84 7.52 -13.29 9.96
N TYR A 85 6.19 -13.27 10.12
CA TYR A 85 5.34 -14.39 9.67
C TYR A 85 5.51 -14.68 8.18
N ALA A 86 5.46 -13.65 7.33
CA ALA A 86 5.66 -13.81 5.89
C ALA A 86 7.01 -14.47 5.58
N ARG A 87 8.10 -14.01 6.22
CA ARG A 87 9.44 -14.60 6.07
C ARG A 87 9.51 -16.06 6.51
N GLU A 88 8.96 -16.39 7.67
CA GLU A 88 8.90 -17.76 8.19
C GLU A 88 8.13 -18.71 7.26
N GLN A 89 7.12 -18.19 6.57
CA GLN A 89 6.35 -18.93 5.57
C GLN A 89 6.99 -18.90 4.17
N GLY A 90 8.12 -18.24 3.98
CA GLY A 90 8.75 -18.06 2.67
C GLY A 90 7.90 -17.24 1.69
N ILE A 91 7.15 -16.26 2.19
CA ILE A 91 6.35 -15.32 1.40
C ILE A 91 7.21 -14.05 1.22
N PRO A 92 7.62 -13.71 -0.03
CA PRO A 92 8.35 -12.48 -0.27
C PRO A 92 7.54 -11.25 0.16
N ALA A 93 8.17 -10.40 0.97
CA ALA A 93 7.62 -9.15 1.46
C ALA A 93 8.67 -8.03 1.36
N THR A 94 8.24 -6.83 0.98
CA THR A 94 9.10 -5.64 0.97
C THR A 94 8.29 -4.38 1.23
N ALA A 95 8.86 -3.46 2.00
CA ALA A 95 8.36 -2.12 2.16
C ALA A 95 8.59 -1.30 0.89
N ARG A 96 7.70 -0.34 0.65
CA ARG A 96 7.84 0.69 -0.40
C ARG A 96 7.70 2.09 0.18
N GLY A 97 7.93 3.09 -0.66
CA GLY A 97 7.79 4.49 -0.28
C GLY A 97 8.88 4.96 0.68
N SER A 98 8.55 5.94 1.52
CA SER A 98 9.53 6.59 2.39
C SER A 98 10.05 5.68 3.50
N GLY A 99 9.27 4.68 3.94
CA GLY A 99 9.68 3.71 4.97
C GLY A 99 10.97 2.96 4.65
N VAL A 100 11.37 2.87 3.39
CA VAL A 100 12.65 2.29 2.94
C VAL A 100 13.86 3.06 3.48
N GLY A 101 13.73 4.35 3.78
CA GLY A 101 14.81 5.20 4.30
C GLY A 101 15.11 5.04 5.80
N ALA A 102 14.32 4.25 6.52
CA ALA A 102 14.52 4.01 7.95
C ALA A 102 15.42 2.79 8.21
N ILE A 103 16.46 2.96 9.03
CA ILE A 103 17.30 1.86 9.49
C ILE A 103 16.50 0.87 10.33
N VAL A 104 15.48 1.33 11.05
CA VAL A 104 14.56 0.46 11.80
C VAL A 104 13.80 -0.47 10.85
N CYS A 105 13.30 0.03 9.71
CA CYS A 105 12.65 -0.81 8.70
C CYS A 105 13.62 -1.83 8.07
N TYR A 106 14.87 -1.42 7.83
CA TYR A 106 15.92 -2.32 7.37
C TYR A 106 16.19 -3.42 8.40
N ALA A 107 16.43 -3.05 9.66
CA ALA A 107 16.70 -3.95 10.78
C ALA A 107 15.61 -5.01 10.98
N LEU A 108 14.34 -4.61 10.87
CA LEU A 108 13.18 -5.49 11.04
C LEU A 108 12.84 -6.32 9.80
N TYR A 109 13.67 -6.26 8.76
CA TYR A 109 13.45 -6.92 7.47
C TYR A 109 12.19 -6.46 6.71
N LEU A 110 11.66 -5.29 7.04
CA LEU A 110 10.59 -4.65 6.26
C LEU A 110 11.17 -4.18 4.91
N SER A 111 12.33 -3.53 4.94
CA SER A 111 13.10 -3.10 3.77
C SER A 111 14.35 -3.96 3.59
N HIS A 112 14.78 -4.13 2.34
CA HIS A 112 16.03 -4.82 1.99
C HIS A 112 17.12 -3.89 1.44
N VAL A 113 16.86 -2.58 1.41
CA VAL A 113 17.83 -1.57 0.97
C VAL A 113 18.48 -0.93 2.21
N CYS A 114 19.82 -0.96 2.29
CA CYS A 114 20.55 -0.38 3.42
C CYS A 114 20.53 1.15 3.34
N PRO A 115 19.88 1.86 4.30
CA PRO A 115 19.71 3.30 4.19
C PRO A 115 21.02 4.08 4.41
N ILE A 116 21.97 3.55 5.19
CA ILE A 116 23.28 4.19 5.37
C ILE A 116 24.08 4.15 4.07
N LYS A 117 24.14 2.98 3.42
CA LYS A 117 24.91 2.78 2.18
C LYS A 117 24.46 3.69 1.04
N TYR A 118 23.16 3.97 0.95
CA TYR A 118 22.57 4.78 -0.11
C TYR A 118 22.16 6.19 0.34
N ASP A 119 22.60 6.62 1.52
CA ASP A 119 22.29 7.93 2.10
C ASP A 119 20.79 8.27 2.08
N LEU A 120 19.96 7.29 2.45
CA LEU A 120 18.52 7.45 2.53
C LEU A 120 18.14 8.16 3.84
N LEU A 121 17.26 9.15 3.73
CA LEU A 121 16.88 10.04 4.82
C LEU A 121 15.65 9.49 5.57
N PHE A 122 15.78 9.34 6.89
CA PHE A 122 14.70 8.94 7.77
C PHE A 122 13.62 10.02 7.90
N GLU A 123 14.03 11.28 7.88
CA GLU A 123 13.17 12.47 8.05
C GLU A 123 12.15 12.61 6.92
N ARG A 124 12.41 12.01 5.76
CA ARG A 124 11.42 11.92 4.67
C ARG A 124 10.27 10.97 5.00
N PHE A 125 10.49 10.05 5.92
CA PHE A 125 9.51 9.09 6.39
C PHE A 125 8.83 9.54 7.67
N LEU A 126 9.61 9.87 8.71
CA LEU A 126 9.08 10.27 10.00
C LEU A 126 9.86 11.47 10.54
N ASP A 127 9.14 12.53 10.91
CA ASP A 127 9.68 13.78 11.40
C ASP A 127 8.90 14.20 12.65
N GLU A 128 9.60 14.64 13.69
CA GLU A 128 8.98 15.08 14.95
C GLU A 128 8.03 16.28 14.79
N ASN A 129 8.22 17.08 13.75
CA ASN A 129 7.39 18.25 13.46
C ASN A 129 6.11 17.88 12.71
N ARG A 130 5.95 16.62 12.27
CA ARG A 130 4.76 16.12 11.59
C ARG A 130 3.88 15.35 12.56
N LYS A 131 2.57 15.60 12.51
CA LYS A 131 1.56 14.92 13.34
C LYS A 131 0.96 13.68 12.69
N GLU A 132 1.28 13.46 11.42
CA GLU A 132 0.79 12.35 10.60
C GLU A 132 1.34 11.01 11.12
N ALA A 133 0.52 9.96 11.05
CA ALA A 133 1.00 8.62 11.33
C ALA A 133 1.94 8.15 10.21
N PRO A 134 2.99 7.38 10.52
CA PRO A 134 3.80 6.73 9.49
C PRO A 134 2.93 5.76 8.69
N ASP A 135 3.14 5.73 7.37
CA ASP A 135 2.51 4.77 6.45
C ASP A 135 3.61 3.90 5.80
N ILE A 136 3.80 2.71 6.35
CA ILE A 136 4.66 1.65 5.84
C ILE A 136 3.77 0.70 5.03
N ASP A 137 3.74 0.94 3.73
CA ASP A 137 3.16 0.03 2.78
C ASP A 137 4.04 -1.21 2.61
N ILE A 138 3.48 -2.40 2.83
CA ILE A 138 4.20 -3.67 2.68
C ILE A 138 3.62 -4.45 1.50
N ASP A 139 4.42 -4.60 0.46
CA ASP A 139 4.07 -5.41 -0.70
C ASP A 139 4.34 -6.89 -0.41
N PHE A 140 3.37 -7.75 -0.72
CA PHE A 140 3.49 -9.20 -0.64
C PHE A 140 3.35 -9.83 -2.03
N CYS A 141 3.79 -11.08 -2.17
CA CYS A 141 3.47 -11.83 -3.37
C CYS A 141 1.95 -12.04 -3.50
N LYS A 142 1.41 -11.80 -4.70
CA LYS A 142 -0.04 -11.78 -4.95
C LYS A 142 -0.76 -13.06 -4.54
N GLU A 143 -0.13 -14.21 -4.76
CA GLU A 143 -0.73 -15.54 -4.57
C GLU A 143 -0.85 -15.93 -3.09
N ARG A 144 0.05 -15.45 -2.22
CA ARG A 144 0.10 -15.88 -0.81
C ARG A 144 -0.23 -14.79 0.20
N ARG A 145 -0.52 -13.56 -0.23
CA ARG A 145 -0.93 -12.46 0.66
C ARG A 145 -2.14 -12.79 1.55
N ALA A 146 -3.04 -13.66 1.09
CA ALA A 146 -4.22 -14.06 1.87
C ALA A 146 -3.83 -14.81 3.16
N LEU A 147 -2.71 -15.54 3.16
CA LEU A 147 -2.20 -16.22 4.36
C LEU A 147 -1.75 -15.20 5.41
N VAL A 148 -1.10 -14.11 4.99
CA VAL A 148 -0.70 -13.02 5.88
C VAL A 148 -1.93 -12.30 6.45
N MET A 149 -2.94 -12.04 5.60
CA MET A 149 -4.19 -11.45 6.06
C MET A 149 -4.92 -12.33 7.08
N GLN A 150 -4.94 -13.65 6.86
CA GLN A 150 -5.51 -14.59 7.79
C GLN A 150 -4.73 -14.64 9.12
N TYR A 151 -3.39 -14.66 9.05
CA TYR A 151 -2.55 -14.55 10.25
C TYR A 151 -2.86 -13.30 11.07
N VAL A 152 -2.99 -12.14 10.41
CA VAL A 152 -3.33 -10.87 11.09
C VAL A 152 -4.70 -10.96 11.75
N LYS A 153 -5.70 -11.55 11.10
CA LYS A 153 -7.03 -11.79 11.70
C LYS A 153 -6.96 -12.70 12.92
N GLU A 154 -6.21 -13.80 12.84
CA GLU A 154 -6.04 -14.74 13.95
C GLU A 154 -5.30 -14.10 15.13
N LYS A 155 -4.31 -13.26 14.84
CA LYS A 155 -3.45 -12.59 15.84
C LYS A 155 -4.14 -11.40 16.53
N TYR A 156 -4.78 -10.53 15.76
CA TYR A 156 -5.35 -9.26 16.24
C TYR A 156 -6.87 -9.32 16.46
N GLY A 157 -7.51 -10.43 16.07
CA GLY A 157 -8.94 -10.68 16.23
C GLY A 157 -9.72 -10.50 14.93
N GLU A 158 -10.52 -11.50 14.56
CA GLU A 158 -11.33 -11.49 13.32
C GLU A 158 -12.28 -10.28 13.26
N ALA A 159 -12.82 -9.85 14.40
CA ALA A 159 -13.72 -8.69 14.48
C ALA A 159 -12.99 -7.33 14.39
N ASN A 160 -11.67 -7.32 14.59
CA ASN A 160 -10.85 -6.12 14.66
C ASN A 160 -10.16 -5.81 13.31
N VAL A 161 -10.29 -6.71 12.33
CA VAL A 161 -9.59 -6.65 11.05
C VAL A 161 -10.57 -6.78 9.89
N ALA A 162 -10.56 -5.82 8.97
CA ALA A 162 -11.36 -5.86 7.75
C ALA A 162 -10.60 -5.24 6.58
N GLN A 163 -11.10 -5.45 5.36
CA GLN A 163 -10.62 -4.68 4.21
C GLN A 163 -11.34 -3.33 4.14
N ILE A 164 -10.72 -2.33 3.52
CA ILE A 164 -11.36 -1.03 3.34
C ILE A 164 -12.33 -1.09 2.14
N GLY A 165 -13.53 -0.53 2.29
CA GLY A 165 -14.48 -0.36 1.20
C GLY A 165 -14.05 0.73 0.21
N THR A 166 -14.35 0.53 -1.07
CA THR A 166 -14.10 1.53 -2.12
C THR A 166 -15.37 1.87 -2.86
N PHE A 167 -15.49 3.12 -3.31
CA PHE A 167 -16.62 3.58 -4.09
C PHE A 167 -16.15 3.92 -5.50
N GLY A 168 -16.65 3.18 -6.50
CA GLY A 168 -16.43 3.56 -7.88
C GLY A 168 -17.36 4.71 -8.25
N THR A 169 -16.79 5.81 -8.71
CA THR A 169 -17.53 6.99 -9.18
C THR A 169 -17.72 6.98 -10.69
N LEU A 170 -18.71 7.71 -11.18
CA LEU A 170 -18.93 7.91 -12.61
C LEU A 170 -17.93 8.91 -13.18
N ALA A 171 -16.84 8.41 -13.76
CA ALA A 171 -15.95 9.23 -14.59
C ALA A 171 -16.68 9.71 -15.87
N ALA A 172 -16.22 10.81 -16.49
CA ALA A 172 -16.81 11.42 -17.68
C ALA A 172 -17.30 10.41 -18.74
N ARG A 173 -16.41 9.52 -19.21
CA ARG A 173 -16.73 8.50 -20.22
C ARG A 173 -17.80 7.50 -19.73
N ALA A 174 -17.81 7.15 -18.45
CA ALA A 174 -18.80 6.25 -17.87
C ALA A 174 -20.16 6.91 -17.69
N ALA A 175 -20.19 8.19 -17.30
CA ALA A 175 -21.41 9.00 -17.21
C ALA A 175 -22.12 9.09 -18.57
N ILE A 176 -21.37 9.40 -19.64
CA ILE A 176 -21.90 9.43 -21.03
C ILE A 176 -22.52 8.08 -21.41
N ARG A 177 -21.82 6.97 -21.14
CA ARG A 177 -22.32 5.63 -21.47
C ARG A 177 -23.62 5.29 -20.76
N ASP A 178 -23.70 5.63 -19.48
CA ASP A 178 -24.86 5.32 -18.65
C ASP A 178 -26.10 6.14 -19.03
N VAL A 179 -25.94 7.45 -19.23
CA VAL A 179 -27.03 8.32 -19.69
C VAL A 179 -27.46 7.95 -21.10
N GLY A 180 -26.51 7.68 -22.01
CA GLY A 180 -26.84 7.30 -23.38
C GLY A 180 -27.68 6.03 -23.44
N ARG A 181 -27.38 5.05 -22.59
CA ARG A 181 -28.20 3.85 -22.43
C ARG A 181 -29.59 4.17 -21.87
N ALA A 182 -29.68 5.05 -20.88
CA ALA A 182 -30.97 5.43 -20.27
C ALA A 182 -31.89 6.19 -21.25
N LEU A 183 -31.30 7.03 -22.11
CA LEU A 183 -32.01 7.76 -23.17
C LEU A 183 -32.34 6.88 -24.40
N GLY A 184 -31.87 5.64 -24.45
CA GLY A 184 -32.10 4.74 -25.59
C GLY A 184 -31.26 5.08 -26.84
N ILE A 185 -30.20 5.87 -26.69
CA ILE A 185 -29.30 6.23 -27.79
C ILE A 185 -28.53 4.97 -28.25
N PRO A 186 -28.43 4.69 -29.56
CA PRO A 186 -27.70 3.53 -30.06
C PRO A 186 -26.25 3.49 -29.55
N LEU A 187 -25.80 2.32 -29.07
CA LEU A 187 -24.47 2.15 -28.47
C LEU A 187 -23.32 2.61 -29.39
N ALA A 188 -23.46 2.43 -30.70
CA ALA A 188 -22.48 2.91 -31.67
C ALA A 188 -22.31 4.44 -31.62
N ARG A 189 -23.42 5.19 -31.50
CA ARG A 189 -23.41 6.65 -31.39
C ARG A 189 -22.83 7.11 -30.06
N VAL A 190 -23.22 6.45 -28.96
CA VAL A 190 -22.63 6.71 -27.63
C VAL A 190 -21.11 6.50 -27.65
N ASN A 191 -20.64 5.41 -28.27
CA ASN A 191 -19.21 5.12 -28.39
C ASN A 191 -18.46 6.17 -29.22
N GLN A 192 -19.08 6.75 -30.26
CA GLN A 192 -18.50 7.85 -31.03
C GLN A 192 -18.28 9.08 -30.14
N VAL A 193 -19.28 9.47 -29.35
CA VAL A 193 -19.15 10.62 -28.41
C VAL A 193 -18.09 10.35 -27.35
N VAL A 194 -18.06 9.13 -26.79
CA VAL A 194 -17.04 8.74 -25.79
C VAL A 194 -15.62 8.79 -26.37
N ALA A 195 -15.44 8.43 -27.64
CA ALA A 195 -14.13 8.49 -28.30
C ALA A 195 -13.61 9.92 -28.49
N MET A 196 -14.50 10.92 -28.49
CA MET A 196 -14.12 12.35 -28.57
C MET A 196 -13.64 12.92 -27.23
N VAL A 197 -13.85 12.23 -26.11
CA VAL A 197 -13.36 12.64 -24.79
C VAL A 197 -11.85 12.37 -24.73
N PRO A 198 -10.99 13.33 -24.39
CA PRO A 198 -9.55 13.11 -24.27
C PRO A 198 -9.16 11.98 -23.31
N GLU A 199 -8.06 11.27 -23.61
CA GLU A 199 -7.49 10.25 -22.72
C GLU A 199 -6.58 10.88 -21.67
N GLU A 200 -7.20 11.55 -20.71
CA GLU A 200 -6.54 12.19 -19.59
C GLU A 200 -7.13 11.66 -18.27
N LEU A 201 -6.23 11.35 -17.32
CA LEU A 201 -6.65 10.79 -16.04
C LEU A 201 -7.43 11.84 -15.24
N GLY A 202 -8.67 11.51 -14.89
CA GLY A 202 -9.51 12.38 -14.05
C GLY A 202 -10.14 13.57 -14.77
N ILE A 203 -10.14 13.60 -16.10
CA ILE A 203 -10.79 14.67 -16.88
C ILE A 203 -12.29 14.74 -16.59
N SER A 204 -12.78 15.95 -16.31
CA SER A 204 -14.21 16.24 -16.18
C SER A 204 -14.89 16.42 -17.54
N LEU A 205 -16.21 16.32 -17.61
CA LEU A 205 -16.96 16.58 -18.84
C LEU A 205 -16.80 18.02 -19.34
N ASP A 206 -16.69 18.99 -18.43
CA ASP A 206 -16.50 20.40 -18.80
C ASP A 206 -15.12 20.64 -19.42
N GLU A 207 -14.07 20.05 -18.85
CA GLU A 207 -12.73 20.08 -19.44
C GLU A 207 -12.68 19.35 -20.77
N ALA A 208 -13.35 18.20 -20.89
CA ALA A 208 -13.41 17.43 -22.13
C ALA A 208 -14.05 18.25 -23.26
N ILE A 209 -15.17 18.95 -22.99
CA ILE A 209 -15.85 19.80 -23.97
C ILE A 209 -14.99 21.03 -24.31
N ALA A 210 -14.27 21.60 -23.35
CA ALA A 210 -13.38 22.73 -23.60
C ALA A 210 -12.15 22.36 -24.44
N LYS A 211 -11.57 21.17 -24.22
CA LYS A 211 -10.34 20.71 -24.87
C LYS A 211 -10.57 20.03 -26.23
N SER A 212 -11.70 19.35 -26.40
CA SER A 212 -12.01 18.60 -27.63
C SER A 212 -12.92 19.42 -28.55
N GLU A 213 -12.36 19.96 -29.65
CA GLU A 213 -13.14 20.69 -30.64
C GLU A 213 -14.28 19.87 -31.24
N ASP A 214 -14.05 18.57 -31.47
CA ASP A 214 -15.05 17.69 -32.07
C ASP A 214 -16.19 17.41 -31.10
N LEU A 215 -15.88 17.21 -29.81
CA LEU A 215 -16.90 17.06 -28.77
C LEU A 215 -17.71 18.36 -28.62
N LYS A 216 -17.05 19.51 -28.66
CA LYS A 216 -17.70 20.82 -28.60
C LYS A 216 -18.62 21.07 -29.80
N LYS A 217 -18.15 20.83 -31.02
CA LYS A 217 -18.97 20.94 -32.24
C LYS A 217 -20.17 20.02 -32.18
N THR A 218 -20.00 18.80 -31.68
CA THR A 218 -21.11 17.84 -31.52
C THR A 218 -22.12 18.33 -30.46
N TYR A 219 -21.63 18.85 -29.32
CA TYR A 219 -22.48 19.45 -28.29
C TYR A 219 -23.26 20.69 -28.78
N ASP A 220 -22.64 21.52 -29.61
CA ASP A 220 -23.24 22.73 -30.17
C ASP A 220 -24.17 22.46 -31.36
N GLY A 221 -23.94 21.38 -32.10
CA GLY A 221 -24.66 21.05 -33.33
C GLY A 221 -25.77 20.01 -33.22
N ASP A 222 -25.74 19.14 -32.20
CA ASP A 222 -26.65 18.00 -32.07
C ASP A 222 -27.44 18.05 -30.76
N GLY A 223 -28.75 18.28 -30.86
CA GLY A 223 -29.64 18.43 -29.69
C GLY A 223 -29.72 17.17 -28.82
N GLU A 224 -29.68 15.97 -29.42
CA GLU A 224 -29.72 14.71 -28.66
C GLU A 224 -28.43 14.52 -27.86
N ILE A 225 -27.27 14.85 -28.46
CA ILE A 225 -25.98 14.76 -27.77
C ILE A 225 -25.79 15.87 -26.73
N ARG A 226 -26.35 17.05 -26.96
CA ARG A 226 -26.39 18.11 -25.94
C ARG A 226 -27.12 17.65 -24.69
N GLU A 227 -28.34 17.11 -24.84
CA GLU A 227 -29.12 16.59 -23.72
C GLU A 227 -28.38 15.45 -22.99
N LEU A 228 -27.79 14.52 -23.75
CA LEU A 228 -26.94 13.46 -23.22
C LEU A 228 -25.82 14.01 -22.32
N LEU A 229 -25.06 14.99 -22.82
CA LEU A 229 -23.90 15.54 -22.11
C LEU A 229 -24.32 16.39 -20.90
N ASP A 230 -25.40 17.17 -21.02
CA ASP A 230 -25.93 17.98 -19.91
C ASP A 230 -26.47 17.12 -18.77
N LEU A 231 -27.08 15.97 -19.07
CA LEU A 231 -27.49 14.99 -18.07
C LEU A 231 -26.28 14.24 -17.50
N ALA A 232 -25.30 13.87 -18.33
CA ALA A 232 -24.08 13.21 -17.88
C ALA A 232 -23.30 14.08 -16.89
N ARG A 233 -23.21 15.38 -17.13
CA ARG A 233 -22.61 16.37 -16.20
C ARG A 233 -23.21 16.33 -14.80
N LYS A 234 -24.53 16.10 -14.69
CA LYS A 234 -25.23 16.10 -13.39
C LYS A 234 -24.94 14.84 -12.57
N ILE A 235 -24.50 13.75 -13.20
CA ILE A 235 -24.23 12.48 -12.54
C ILE A 235 -22.75 12.13 -12.49
N GLU A 236 -21.91 12.88 -13.17
CA GLU A 236 -20.45 12.77 -13.08
C GLU A 236 -19.99 12.89 -11.62
N GLY A 237 -19.05 12.04 -11.22
CA GLY A 237 -18.51 12.01 -9.87
C GLY A 237 -19.41 11.32 -8.83
N LEU A 238 -20.67 11.04 -9.13
CA LEU A 238 -21.54 10.32 -8.20
C LEU A 238 -21.05 8.87 -7.99
N ALA A 239 -21.17 8.39 -6.75
CA ALA A 239 -20.87 7.01 -6.39
C ALA A 239 -21.85 6.07 -7.08
N ARG A 240 -21.32 5.03 -7.73
CA ARG A 240 -22.08 4.07 -8.53
C ARG A 240 -22.08 2.67 -7.97
N ASN A 241 -20.93 2.21 -7.48
CA ASN A 241 -20.77 0.85 -6.98
C ASN A 241 -19.89 0.81 -5.76
N ILE A 242 -20.05 -0.28 -5.00
CA ILE A 242 -19.24 -0.60 -3.83
C ILE A 242 -18.27 -1.70 -4.25
N GLY A 243 -17.01 -1.53 -3.87
CA GLY A 243 -15.93 -2.47 -4.09
C GLY A 243 -15.12 -2.69 -2.83
N THR A 244 -14.10 -3.53 -2.96
CA THR A 244 -13.12 -3.81 -1.91
C THR A 244 -11.80 -3.21 -2.34
N HIS A 245 -11.13 -2.48 -1.45
CA HIS A 245 -9.78 -1.98 -1.73
C HIS A 245 -8.86 -3.17 -2.01
N ALA A 246 -8.06 -3.06 -3.07
CA ALA A 246 -7.25 -4.19 -3.51
C ALA A 246 -6.19 -4.56 -2.47
N ALA A 247 -5.67 -3.58 -1.73
CA ALA A 247 -4.55 -3.73 -0.81
C ALA A 247 -4.88 -3.39 0.65
N ALA A 248 -5.80 -2.47 0.91
CA ALA A 248 -5.86 -1.80 2.19
C ALA A 248 -6.66 -2.64 3.18
N VAL A 249 -6.04 -2.87 4.32
CA VAL A 249 -6.57 -3.57 5.48
C VAL A 249 -6.59 -2.57 6.62
N VAL A 250 -7.66 -2.60 7.41
CA VAL A 250 -7.77 -1.86 8.65
C VAL A 250 -7.61 -2.82 9.82
N ILE A 251 -6.88 -2.39 10.85
CA ILE A 251 -6.68 -3.13 12.10
C ILE A 251 -6.99 -2.17 13.24
N ALA A 252 -7.77 -2.62 14.22
CA ALA A 252 -8.14 -1.83 15.39
C ALA A 252 -7.77 -2.55 16.69
N ASP A 253 -7.77 -1.82 17.81
CA ASP A 253 -7.61 -2.37 19.15
C ASP A 253 -8.86 -3.10 19.69
N ARG A 254 -10.03 -2.87 19.06
CA ARG A 254 -11.35 -3.43 19.43
C ARG A 254 -12.16 -3.80 18.18
N PRO A 255 -13.33 -4.46 18.32
CA PRO A 255 -14.17 -4.78 17.17
C PRO A 255 -14.47 -3.54 16.32
N LEU A 256 -14.26 -3.65 15.01
CA LEU A 256 -14.39 -2.52 14.09
C LEU A 256 -15.77 -1.88 14.12
N THR A 257 -16.81 -2.65 14.48
CA THR A 257 -18.18 -2.17 14.64
C THR A 257 -18.36 -1.14 15.76
N GLU A 258 -17.40 -1.00 16.68
CA GLU A 258 -17.38 0.09 17.66
C GLU A 258 -16.98 1.44 17.05
N TYR A 259 -16.28 1.42 15.91
CA TYR A 259 -15.71 2.61 15.27
C TYR A 259 -16.36 2.95 13.94
N VAL A 260 -16.57 1.93 13.08
CA VAL A 260 -17.05 2.11 11.71
C VAL A 260 -18.08 1.03 11.33
N PRO A 261 -19.11 1.38 10.54
CA PRO A 261 -20.04 0.40 10.02
C PRO A 261 -19.36 -0.51 9.00
N LEU A 262 -19.75 -1.79 9.00
CA LEU A 262 -19.23 -2.83 8.13
C LEU A 262 -20.29 -3.28 7.11
N ALA A 263 -19.85 -3.83 5.98
CA ALA A 263 -20.71 -4.38 4.95
C ALA A 263 -20.05 -5.58 4.25
N THR A 264 -20.84 -6.30 3.47
CA THR A 264 -20.35 -7.28 2.50
C THR A 264 -20.67 -6.79 1.09
N VAL A 265 -19.78 -7.10 0.15
CA VAL A 265 -20.04 -6.84 -1.28
C VAL A 265 -20.85 -8.00 -1.84
N THR A 266 -21.87 -7.71 -2.64
CA THR A 266 -22.71 -8.75 -3.29
C THR A 266 -21.84 -9.82 -3.97
N GLY A 267 -22.07 -11.09 -3.60
CA GLY A 267 -21.33 -12.23 -4.15
C GLY A 267 -19.96 -12.48 -3.50
N LYS A 268 -19.52 -11.67 -2.53
CA LYS A 268 -18.31 -11.90 -1.74
C LYS A 268 -18.66 -12.22 -0.29
N LYS A 269 -17.78 -12.99 0.37
CA LYS A 269 -17.87 -13.29 1.80
C LYS A 269 -17.08 -12.32 2.67
N ASP A 270 -16.09 -11.64 2.08
CA ASP A 270 -15.21 -10.74 2.82
C ASP A 270 -15.98 -9.52 3.34
N ILE A 271 -15.67 -9.15 4.58
CA ILE A 271 -16.20 -7.98 5.26
C ILE A 271 -15.35 -6.77 4.89
N ILE A 272 -16.03 -5.68 4.56
CA ILE A 272 -15.41 -4.38 4.26
C ILE A 272 -15.94 -3.29 5.20
N THR A 273 -15.17 -2.23 5.37
CA THR A 273 -15.69 -0.98 5.94
C THR A 273 -16.71 -0.36 4.97
N GLN A 274 -17.76 0.27 5.49
CA GLN A 274 -18.63 1.15 4.68
C GLN A 274 -18.02 2.53 4.50
N TRP A 275 -16.93 2.85 5.19
CA TRP A 275 -16.22 4.11 5.09
C TRP A 275 -15.06 3.98 4.11
N SER A 276 -14.80 5.06 3.36
CA SER A 276 -13.69 5.10 2.42
C SER A 276 -12.35 5.20 3.18
N MET A 277 -11.23 5.04 2.47
CA MET A 277 -9.90 5.06 3.08
C MET A 277 -9.63 6.32 3.91
N GLY A 278 -9.92 7.50 3.37
CA GLY A 278 -9.72 8.76 4.10
C GLY A 278 -10.61 8.88 5.34
N ASP A 279 -11.85 8.37 5.27
CA ASP A 279 -12.78 8.40 6.40
C ASP A 279 -12.36 7.42 7.51
N VAL A 280 -11.84 6.24 7.14
CA VAL A 280 -11.29 5.25 8.08
C VAL A 280 -10.05 5.79 8.79
N GLU A 281 -9.17 6.50 8.07
CA GLU A 281 -8.02 7.19 8.67
C GLU A 281 -8.46 8.34 9.59
N ALA A 282 -9.47 9.12 9.20
CA ALA A 282 -10.04 10.17 10.04
C ALA A 282 -10.72 9.63 11.31
N ALA A 283 -11.28 8.41 11.24
CA ALA A 283 -11.76 7.65 12.38
C ALA A 283 -10.62 7.16 13.30
N GLY A 284 -9.37 7.37 12.90
CA GLY A 284 -8.18 7.06 13.68
C GLY A 284 -7.78 5.58 13.69
N LEU A 285 -8.30 4.79 12.75
CA LEU A 285 -7.98 3.38 12.64
C LEU A 285 -6.65 3.18 11.90
N LEU A 286 -5.94 2.10 12.26
CA LEU A 286 -4.68 1.77 11.60
C LEU A 286 -4.97 1.18 10.21
N LYS A 287 -4.59 1.91 9.16
CA LYS A 287 -4.54 1.42 7.79
C LYS A 287 -3.18 0.79 7.52
N MET A 288 -3.19 -0.34 6.82
CA MET A 288 -1.99 -0.93 6.20
C MET A 288 -2.31 -1.46 4.80
N ASP A 289 -1.41 -1.23 3.84
CA ASP A 289 -1.54 -1.79 2.50
C ASP A 289 -0.83 -3.13 2.38
N PHE A 290 -1.60 -4.19 2.12
CA PHE A 290 -1.12 -5.53 1.74
C PHE A 290 -1.27 -5.71 0.23
N LEU A 291 -0.46 -5.00 -0.54
CA LEU A 291 -0.55 -5.04 -1.99
C LEU A 291 0.01 -6.37 -2.52
N GLY A 292 -0.74 -7.00 -3.42
CA GLY A 292 -0.31 -8.21 -4.11
C GLY A 292 0.50 -7.88 -5.36
N LEU A 293 1.81 -7.82 -5.25
CA LEU A 293 2.70 -7.53 -6.37
C LEU A 293 3.00 -8.79 -7.21
N ARG A 294 2.82 -8.66 -8.53
CA ARG A 294 3.03 -9.76 -9.48
C ARG A 294 4.52 -10.06 -9.71
N ASN A 295 5.38 -9.05 -9.69
CA ASN A 295 6.83 -9.23 -9.84
C ASN A 295 7.42 -10.08 -8.71
N LEU A 296 6.97 -9.90 -7.45
CA LEU A 296 7.38 -10.76 -6.32
C LEU A 296 6.95 -12.22 -6.52
N THR A 297 5.75 -12.45 -7.07
CA THR A 297 5.31 -13.80 -7.44
C THR A 297 6.17 -14.39 -8.55
N ILE A 298 6.51 -13.60 -9.58
CA ILE A 298 7.39 -14.04 -10.68
C ILE A 298 8.75 -14.42 -10.11
N LEU A 299 9.36 -13.56 -9.28
CA LEU A 299 10.66 -13.79 -8.66
C LEU A 299 10.66 -15.07 -7.81
N SER A 300 9.66 -15.27 -6.95
CA SER A 300 9.51 -16.49 -6.13
C SER A 300 9.51 -17.74 -7.00
N LYS A 301 8.67 -17.75 -8.05
CA LYS A 301 8.57 -18.88 -8.97
C LYS A 301 9.85 -19.11 -9.75
N THR A 302 10.56 -18.05 -10.15
CA THR A 302 11.84 -18.17 -10.83
C THR A 302 12.88 -18.84 -9.93
N VAL A 303 12.98 -18.44 -8.65
CA VAL A 303 13.90 -19.06 -7.69
C VAL A 303 13.55 -20.54 -7.47
N GLU A 304 12.27 -20.86 -7.28
CA GLU A 304 11.79 -22.23 -7.12
C GLU A 304 12.14 -23.10 -8.35
N LEU A 305 11.96 -22.57 -9.57
CA LEU A 305 12.30 -23.27 -10.81
C LEU A 305 13.80 -23.47 -10.97
N ILE A 306 14.63 -22.49 -10.57
CA ILE A 306 16.09 -22.65 -10.59
C ILE A 306 16.50 -23.79 -9.65
N GLU A 307 15.96 -23.83 -8.44
CA GLU A 307 16.24 -24.90 -7.47
C GLU A 307 15.80 -26.27 -8.00
N GLN A 308 14.60 -26.36 -8.58
CA GLN A 308 14.08 -27.61 -9.16
C GLN A 308 14.90 -28.13 -10.34
N THR A 309 15.41 -27.23 -11.19
CA THR A 309 16.11 -27.61 -12.43
C THR A 309 17.60 -27.80 -12.26
N THR A 310 18.22 -27.08 -11.33
CA THR A 310 19.69 -27.09 -11.13
C THR A 310 20.12 -27.73 -9.81
N GLY A 311 19.21 -27.90 -8.86
CA GLY A 311 19.51 -28.28 -7.47
C GLY A 311 20.15 -27.16 -6.65
N GLN A 312 20.36 -25.97 -7.22
CA GLN A 312 20.98 -24.85 -6.54
C GLN A 312 19.93 -23.91 -5.97
N LYS A 313 20.01 -23.65 -4.66
CA LYS A 313 19.20 -22.63 -4.01
C LYS A 313 19.87 -21.27 -4.15
N VAL A 314 19.19 -20.34 -4.81
CA VAL A 314 19.66 -18.96 -5.00
C VAL A 314 18.92 -18.00 -4.08
N ASP A 315 19.63 -16.98 -3.58
CA ASP A 315 19.06 -15.90 -2.78
C ASP A 315 19.19 -14.58 -3.55
N PRO A 316 18.10 -14.04 -4.12
CA PRO A 316 18.13 -12.78 -4.85
C PRO A 316 18.69 -11.59 -4.05
N GLN A 317 18.60 -11.62 -2.71
CA GLN A 317 19.11 -10.54 -1.87
C GLN A 317 20.64 -10.50 -1.80
N LYS A 318 21.31 -11.58 -2.19
CA LYS A 318 22.77 -11.70 -2.19
C LYS A 318 23.40 -11.47 -3.56
N PHE A 319 22.60 -11.15 -4.56
CA PHE A 319 23.13 -10.91 -5.90
C PHE A 319 23.99 -9.64 -5.93
N PRO A 320 25.13 -9.66 -6.66
CA PRO A 320 25.96 -8.48 -6.83
C PRO A 320 25.19 -7.39 -7.60
N LEU A 321 25.33 -6.14 -7.15
CA LEU A 321 24.64 -5.00 -7.75
C LEU A 321 25.42 -4.35 -8.89
N ASP A 322 26.62 -4.85 -9.19
CA ASP A 322 27.56 -4.40 -10.21
C ASP A 322 27.77 -5.45 -11.33
N ASP A 323 26.85 -6.39 -11.49
CA ASP A 323 26.95 -7.46 -12.49
C ASP A 323 26.94 -6.91 -13.93
N LYS A 324 28.09 -7.04 -14.61
CA LYS A 324 28.30 -6.51 -15.96
C LYS A 324 27.33 -7.09 -16.99
N ALA A 325 26.95 -8.36 -16.86
CA ALA A 325 26.05 -9.00 -17.81
C ALA A 325 24.63 -8.42 -17.72
N THR A 326 24.14 -8.18 -16.50
CA THR A 326 22.87 -7.50 -16.20
C THR A 326 22.88 -6.08 -16.79
N PHE A 327 23.93 -5.28 -16.54
CA PHE A 327 24.02 -3.93 -17.12
C PHE A 327 24.09 -3.93 -18.65
N ALA A 328 24.83 -4.87 -19.26
CA ALA A 328 24.90 -4.97 -20.71
C ALA A 328 23.53 -5.28 -21.34
N LEU A 329 22.71 -6.11 -20.70
CA LEU A 329 21.34 -6.39 -21.13
C LEU A 329 20.47 -5.14 -21.08
N LEU A 330 20.52 -4.38 -19.98
CA LEU A 330 19.79 -3.12 -19.83
C LEU A 330 20.23 -2.07 -20.88
N GLN A 331 21.53 -1.96 -21.14
CA GLN A 331 22.09 -1.03 -22.14
C GLN A 331 21.66 -1.35 -23.58
N ARG A 332 21.33 -2.61 -23.89
CA ARG A 332 20.79 -3.01 -25.20
C ARG A 332 19.29 -2.72 -25.34
N GLY A 333 18.62 -2.27 -24.27
CA GLY A 333 17.17 -2.05 -24.27
C GLY A 333 16.35 -3.34 -24.27
N GLU A 334 16.94 -4.46 -23.85
CA GLU A 334 16.29 -5.77 -23.78
C GLU A 334 15.39 -5.88 -22.53
N THR A 335 14.55 -4.88 -22.27
CA THR A 335 13.81 -4.71 -21.00
C THR A 335 12.44 -5.39 -20.96
N LYS A 336 12.14 -6.24 -21.94
CA LYS A 336 10.86 -6.98 -21.97
C LYS A 336 10.76 -7.92 -20.76
N GLY A 337 9.81 -7.63 -19.87
CA GLY A 337 9.59 -8.42 -18.65
C GLY A 337 10.47 -8.03 -17.47
N ILE A 338 11.26 -6.96 -17.58
CA ILE A 338 11.96 -6.33 -16.46
C ILE A 338 10.99 -5.38 -15.77
N PHE A 339 10.94 -5.44 -14.44
CA PHE A 339 10.07 -4.56 -13.66
C PHE A 339 10.74 -3.20 -13.48
N GLN A 340 10.05 -2.15 -13.94
CA GLN A 340 10.51 -0.75 -13.98
C GLN A 340 11.87 -0.63 -14.66
#